data_AF-A0A961MYR7-F1
#
_entry.id   AF-A0A961MYR7-F1
#
_cell.length_a   1.000
_cell.length_b   1.000
_cell.length_c   1.000
_cell.angle_alpha   90.00
_cell.angle_beta   90.00
_cell.angle_gamma   90.00
#
_symmetry.space_group_name_H-M   'P 1'
#
loop_
_entity.id
_entity.type
_entity.pdbx_description
1 polymer ?
#
loop_
_entity_poly.entity_id
_entity_poly.type
_entity_poly.pdbx_seq_one_letter_code
_entity_poly.pdbx_strand_id
1 'polypeptide(L)' 'MQIFLMSLAAILLAFVGLSIGVIFGRAPIKGSCGGLSCISGADCAGCPHRDPEEDVP' A
#
# COMPACT_ATOMS: atom_id res chain seq x y z
N MET A 1 -30.90 -2.31 -6.28
CA MET A 1 -30.47 -3.09 -5.09
C MET A 1 -29.59 -4.29 -5.42
N GLN A 2 -29.86 -5.05 -6.48
CA GLN A 2 -29.06 -6.24 -6.82
C GLN A 2 -27.60 -5.90 -7.19
N ILE A 3 -27.38 -4.90 -8.05
CA ILE A 3 -26.03 -4.44 -8.42
C ILE A 3 -25.26 -3.92 -7.20
N PHE A 4 -25.95 -3.24 -6.28
CA PHE A 4 -25.35 -2.72 -5.05
C PHE A 4 -24.80 -3.83 -4.14
N LEU A 5 -25.57 -4.91 -3.95
CA LEU A 5 -25.11 -6.07 -3.19
C LEU A 5 -23.93 -6.77 -3.87
N MET A 6 -23.95 -6.88 -5.20
CA MET A 6 -22.87 -7.49 -5.98
C MET A 6 -21.58 -6.68 -5.92
N SER A 7 -21.65 -5.35 -6.07
CA SER A 7 -20.48 -4.48 -5.96
C SER A 7 -19.91 -4.47 -4.55
N LEU A 8 -20.78 -4.47 -3.53
CA LEU A 8 -20.35 -4.53 -2.12
C LEU A 8 -19.64 -5.85 -1.81
N ALA A 9 -20.19 -6.98 -2.25
CA ALA A 9 -19.57 -8.28 -2.10
C ALA A 9 -18.22 -8.37 -2.84
N ALA A 10 -18.13 -7.84 -4.06
CA ALA A 10 -16.89 -7.84 -4.85
C ALA A 10 -15.78 -7.04 -4.17
N ILE A 11 -16.10 -5.84 -3.65
CA ILE A 11 -15.14 -5.00 -2.92
C ILE A 11 -14.67 -5.70 -1.63
N LEU A 12 -15.59 -6.25 -0.85
CA LEU A 12 -15.23 -6.99 0.37
C LEU A 12 -14.29 -8.15 0.07
N LEU A 13 -14.57 -8.92 -0.98
CA LEU A 13 -13.74 -10.05 -1.37
C LEU A 13 -12.34 -9.60 -1.82
N ALA A 14 -12.24 -8.47 -2.53
CA ALA A 14 -10.96 -7.87 -2.91
C ALA A 14 -10.15 -7.42 -1.69
N PHE A 15 -10.78 -6.74 -0.73
CA PHE A 15 -10.13 -6.33 0.52
C PHE A 15 -9.64 -7.52 1.33
N VAL A 16 -10.48 -8.55 1.50
CA VAL A 16 -10.10 -9.78 2.20
C VAL A 16 -8.89 -10.44 1.52
N GLY A 17 -8.89 -10.52 0.19
CA GLY A 17 -7.75 -11.06 -0.57
C GLY A 17 -6.47 -10.23 -0.42
N LEU A 18 -6.57 -8.90 -0.48
CA LEU A 18 -5.45 -7.99 -0.25
C LEU A 18 -4.88 -8.11 1.16
N SER A 19 -5.74 -8.11 2.18
CA SER A 19 -5.33 -8.24 3.59
C SER A 19 -4.64 -9.58 3.85
N ILE A 20 -5.22 -10.69 3.40
CA ILE A 20 -4.60 -12.02 3.52
C ILE A 20 -3.26 -12.04 2.76
N GLY A 21 -3.21 -11.46 1.55
CA GLY A 21 -1.99 -11.38 0.75
C GLY A 21 -0.85 -10.66 1.50
N VAL A 22 -1.13 -9.51 2.10
CA VAL A 22 -0.14 -8.74 2.88
C VAL A 22 0.32 -9.51 4.11
N ILE A 23 -0.58 -10.17 4.84
CA ILE A 23 -0.24 -11.01 6.00
C ILE A 23 0.67 -12.18 5.59
N PHE A 24 0.47 -12.76 4.42
CA PHE A 24 1.29 -13.86 3.88
C PHE A 24 2.63 -13.38 3.25
N GLY A 25 3.04 -12.13 3.50
CA GLY A 25 4.33 -11.61 3.08
C GLY A 25 4.36 -10.98 1.68
N ARG A 26 3.20 -10.66 1.09
CA ARG A 26 3.18 -9.71 -0.04
C ARG A 26 3.61 -8.34 0.47
N ALA A 27 4.47 -7.67 -0.28
CA ALA A 27 4.88 -6.30 0.03
C ALA A 27 3.64 -5.41 0.25
N PRO A 28 3.66 -4.51 1.24
CA PRO A 28 2.58 -3.57 1.47
C PRO A 28 2.36 -2.71 0.21
N ILE A 29 1.16 -2.15 0.07
CA ILE A 29 0.84 -1.26 -1.04
C ILE A 29 1.81 -0.08 -1.00
N LYS A 30 2.75 -0.06 -1.94
CA LYS A 30 3.74 0.99 -2.10
C LYS A 30 3.00 2.31 -2.34
N GLY A 31 3.14 3.25 -1.40
CA GLY A 31 2.60 4.60 -1.51
C GLY A 31 3.40 5.47 -2.48
N SER A 32 3.19 6.79 -2.45
CA SER A 32 3.79 7.74 -3.40
C SER A 32 5.33 7.66 -3.48
N CYS A 33 6.02 7.34 -2.38
CA CYS A 33 7.47 7.18 -2.37
C CYS A 33 7.95 5.74 -2.61
N GLY A 34 7.07 4.74 -2.53
CA GLY A 34 7.45 3.34 -2.72
C GLY A 34 7.90 3.01 -4.16
N GLY A 35 7.68 3.92 -5.11
CA GLY A 35 8.21 3.86 -6.47
C GLY A 35 9.66 4.33 -6.62
N LEU A 36 10.23 5.03 -5.64
CA LEU A 36 11.64 5.47 -5.63
C LEU A 36 12.57 4.54 -4.86
N SER A 37 12.03 3.46 -4.29
CA SER A 37 12.76 2.44 -3.52
C SER A 37 13.91 1.75 -4.28
N CYS A 38 13.98 1.87 -5.61
CA CYS A 38 15.14 1.43 -6.41
C CYS A 38 16.38 2.33 -6.26
N ILE A 39 16.25 3.52 -5.69
CA ILE A 39 17.33 4.50 -5.51
C ILE A 39 17.43 4.80 -4.01
N SER A 40 18.41 4.19 -3.34
CA SER A 40 18.64 4.37 -1.91
C SER A 40 18.83 5.86 -1.57
N GLY A 41 18.01 6.37 -0.64
CA GLY A 41 18.03 7.76 -0.19
C GLY A 41 17.21 8.73 -1.04
N ALA A 42 16.56 8.28 -2.12
CA ALA A 42 15.62 9.10 -2.89
C ALA A 42 14.16 8.95 -2.42
N ASP A 43 13.87 7.98 -1.54
CA ASP A 43 12.54 7.77 -0.97
C ASP A 43 12.08 9.05 -0.25
N CYS A 44 11.07 9.71 -0.81
CA CYS A 44 10.52 10.97 -0.28
C CYS A 44 11.53 12.13 -0.13
N ALA A 45 12.67 12.14 -0.82
CA ALA A 45 13.71 13.18 -0.66
C ALA A 45 13.23 14.62 -0.97
N GLY A 46 12.16 14.77 -1.77
CA GLY A 46 11.53 16.06 -2.07
C GLY A 46 10.28 16.38 -1.23
N CYS A 47 9.93 15.55 -0.25
CA CYS A 47 8.72 15.75 0.55
C CYS A 47 8.97 16.79 1.65
N PRO A 48 8.14 17.84 1.76
CA PRO A 48 8.29 18.89 2.77
C PRO A 48 8.01 18.40 4.21
N HIS A 49 7.42 17.21 4.38
CA HIS A 49 7.11 16.60 5.66
C HIS A 49 7.61 15.14 5.75
N ARG A 50 8.85 14.89 5.30
CA ARG A 50 9.46 13.56 5.43
C ARG A 50 9.89 13.36 6.88
N ASP A 51 9.40 12.31 7.54
CA ASP A 51 9.92 11.85 8.83
C ASP A 51 11.25 11.11 8.55
N PRO A 52 12.41 11.63 8.98
CA PRO A 52 13.72 11.03 8.67
C PRO A 52 13.99 9.72 9.43
N GLU A 53 13.05 9.27 10.25
CA GLU A 53 13.19 8.16 11.20
C GLU A 53 12.66 6.81 10.65
N GLU A 54 11.95 6.80 9.51
CA GLU A 54 11.46 5.58 8.83
C GLU A 54 12.55 4.80 8.06
N ASP A 55 13.79 5.32 8.00
CA ASP A 55 14.97 4.74 7.33
C ASP A 55 15.84 3.86 8.29
N VAL A 56 15.28 3.31 9.38
CA VAL A 56 16.02 2.41 10.29
C VAL A 56 15.59 0.95 10.06
N PRO A 57 16.54 0.03 9.75
CA PRO A 57 16.28 -1.39 9.47
C PRO A 57 15.80 -2.20 10.67
#